data_AF-A0A9E1WLG1-F1
#
_entry.id   AF-A0A9E1WLG1-F1
#
_cell.length_a   1.000
_cell.length_b   1.000
_cell.length_c   1.000
_cell.angle_alpha   90.00
_cell.angle_beta   90.00
_cell.angle_gamma   90.00
#
_symmetry.space_group_name_H-M   'P 1'
#
loop_
_entity.id
_entity.type
_entity.pdbx_description
1 polymer ?
#
loop_
_entity_poly.entity_id
_entity_poly.type
_entity_poly.pdbx_seq_one_letter_code
_entity_poly.pdbx_strand_id
1 'polypeptide(L)'
;MSDKSFIITVSVFFLSLFFMVGCAEKQQDEAQSEPSVISEEFRSASSVSQTRDQIARLRKDDIWWTVNGRDMAWNNKNLHRFMPTVNLYREGQVKTLNDATNPEIPAFKIETPEGPIAFEDFLSSDYTTNMAVVILHKGKIAYEAYPRQEPYEKPVFWSVAKVYASSIIAILEDRGEIDVSKSIDHYISELKGSAFEGVSIRNVLDMATGIECAEEYVDKESCYYRYSMSVGDGFYDESSPDNPYQLLASITPPRYAEQGTDYQYSGANTFLLSWLIEEVTGLPYQDAVSKEIWNKIGAESDGSFLAPRYGVPITHGGLLARPRDVARFGLLFTPSYKTVSDEKIISDRYINLIKSGGNERLFDRYRSLGRSGTSCQSRQGYRCCLYGLF
;
A
#
# COMPACT_ATOMS: atom_id res chain seq x y z
N MET A 1 -33.28 -64.37 10.01
CA MET A 1 -33.20 -65.81 9.69
C MET A 1 -33.01 -65.92 8.19
N SER A 2 -31.75 -66.08 7.74
CA SER A 2 -31.22 -67.31 7.11
C SER A 2 -31.81 -67.55 5.71
N ASP A 3 -31.19 -67.16 4.59
CA ASP A 3 -29.93 -67.64 3.96
C ASP A 3 -30.12 -68.82 2.98
N LYS A 4 -29.36 -68.76 1.86
CA LYS A 4 -28.93 -69.80 0.88
C LYS A 4 -29.28 -69.63 -0.62
N SER A 5 -28.31 -69.02 -1.32
CA SER A 5 -27.39 -69.58 -2.36
C SER A 5 -27.87 -70.20 -3.70
N PHE A 6 -27.44 -69.52 -4.79
CA PHE A 6 -26.59 -69.93 -5.95
C PHE A 6 -26.92 -71.16 -6.83
N ILE A 7 -26.87 -70.97 -8.18
CA ILE A 7 -26.15 -71.80 -9.19
C ILE A 7 -25.97 -71.01 -10.52
N ILE A 8 -24.84 -71.28 -11.17
CA ILE A 8 -24.14 -70.68 -12.33
C ILE A 8 -24.63 -71.26 -13.67
N THR A 9 -24.49 -70.53 -14.81
CA THR A 9 -24.01 -71.03 -16.15
C THR A 9 -23.78 -69.83 -17.11
N VAL A 10 -22.54 -69.39 -17.34
CA VAL A 10 -21.67 -69.53 -18.55
C VAL A 10 -22.24 -68.99 -19.89
N SER A 11 -21.64 -67.92 -20.41
CA SER A 11 -21.78 -67.45 -21.81
C SER A 11 -20.43 -67.51 -22.53
N VAL A 12 -20.38 -68.19 -23.68
CA VAL A 12 -19.20 -68.39 -24.53
C VAL A 12 -19.27 -67.48 -25.77
N PHE A 13 -18.09 -66.98 -26.12
CA PHE A 13 -17.66 -66.12 -27.22
C PHE A 13 -18.17 -66.47 -28.63
N PHE A 14 -18.33 -65.44 -29.47
CA PHE A 14 -18.00 -65.52 -30.91
C PHE A 14 -17.23 -64.28 -31.36
N LEU A 15 -16.03 -64.53 -31.86
CA LEU A 15 -15.06 -63.59 -32.43
C LEU A 15 -15.26 -63.57 -33.95
N SER A 16 -15.32 -62.40 -34.59
CA SER A 16 -15.10 -62.28 -36.04
C SER A 16 -14.18 -61.11 -36.34
N LEU A 17 -13.03 -61.45 -36.91
CA LEU A 17 -11.97 -60.59 -37.42
C LEU A 17 -12.33 -60.15 -38.86
N PHE A 18 -12.16 -58.88 -39.18
CA PHE A 18 -11.95 -58.43 -40.56
C PHE A 18 -10.83 -57.39 -40.59
N PHE A 19 -9.82 -57.63 -41.43
CA PHE A 19 -8.65 -56.76 -41.63
C PHE A 19 -8.78 -55.98 -42.95
N MET A 20 -8.64 -54.66 -42.81
CA MET A 20 -8.08 -53.61 -43.69
C MET A 20 -8.48 -53.48 -45.16
N VAL A 21 -8.77 -52.23 -45.60
CA VAL A 21 -7.85 -51.37 -46.38
C VAL A 21 -8.22 -49.89 -46.16
N GLY A 22 -7.20 -49.04 -46.02
CA GLY A 22 -7.32 -47.61 -45.73
C GLY A 22 -7.76 -46.73 -46.89
N CYS A 23 -8.39 -45.61 -46.55
CA CYS A 23 -8.27 -44.34 -47.26
C CYS A 23 -8.15 -43.25 -46.20
N ALA A 24 -7.05 -42.50 -46.27
CA ALA A 24 -6.70 -41.44 -45.34
C ALA A 24 -7.44 -40.16 -45.69
N GLU A 25 -8.27 -39.66 -44.78
CA GLU A 25 -8.81 -38.31 -44.83
C GLU A 25 -8.25 -37.55 -43.63
N LYS A 26 -7.50 -36.49 -43.94
CA LYS A 26 -6.63 -35.77 -43.01
C LYS A 26 -7.49 -34.79 -42.21
N GLN A 27 -8.08 -35.26 -41.11
CA GLN A 27 -8.77 -34.40 -40.17
C GLN A 27 -7.72 -33.62 -39.38
N GLN A 28 -7.64 -32.31 -39.63
CA GLN A 28 -6.88 -31.38 -38.78
C GLN A 28 -7.61 -31.30 -37.44
N ASP A 29 -7.17 -32.11 -36.49
CA ASP A 29 -7.44 -31.85 -35.08
C ASP A 29 -6.74 -30.53 -34.72
N GLU A 30 -7.52 -29.46 -34.59
CA GLU A 30 -7.11 -28.28 -33.83
C GLU A 30 -6.92 -28.73 -32.37
N ALA A 31 -5.70 -29.14 -32.06
CA ALA A 31 -5.24 -29.26 -30.69
C ALA A 31 -5.32 -27.86 -30.06
N GLN A 32 -6.43 -27.58 -29.37
CA GLN A 32 -6.49 -26.52 -28.38
C GLN A 32 -5.38 -26.83 -27.37
N SER A 33 -4.27 -26.10 -27.47
CA SER A 33 -3.24 -26.11 -26.45
C SER A 33 -3.88 -25.55 -25.19
N GLU A 34 -4.27 -26.43 -24.26
CA GLU A 34 -4.50 -26.02 -22.88
C GLU A 34 -3.25 -25.25 -22.44
N PRO A 35 -3.38 -24.02 -21.92
CA PRO A 35 -2.24 -23.33 -21.36
C PRO A 35 -1.68 -24.22 -20.25
N SER A 36 -0.44 -24.67 -20.43
CA SER A 36 0.27 -25.41 -19.40
C SER A 36 0.45 -24.48 -18.20
N VAL A 37 -0.50 -24.53 -17.27
CA VAL A 37 -0.33 -23.99 -15.93
C VAL A 37 0.57 -24.99 -15.22
N ILE A 38 1.86 -25.00 -15.59
CA ILE A 38 2.89 -25.41 -14.65
C ILE A 38 2.85 -24.30 -13.61
N SER A 39 2.00 -24.47 -12.58
CA SER A 39 2.13 -23.63 -11.39
C SER A 39 3.56 -23.83 -10.92
N GLU A 40 4.38 -22.80 -10.97
CA GLU A 40 5.70 -22.86 -10.36
C GLU A 40 5.54 -23.41 -8.95
N GLU A 41 6.31 -24.45 -8.63
CA GLU A 41 6.31 -25.05 -7.29
C GLU A 41 6.52 -23.94 -6.26
N PHE A 42 5.69 -23.91 -5.21
CA PHE A 42 5.79 -22.87 -4.18
C PHE A 42 7.21 -22.82 -3.61
N ARG A 43 7.82 -21.64 -3.68
CA ARG A 43 9.14 -21.37 -3.10
C ARG A 43 8.98 -20.44 -1.91
N SER A 44 9.48 -20.86 -0.75
CA SER A 44 9.54 -19.98 0.41
C SER A 44 10.59 -18.88 0.21
N ALA A 45 10.19 -17.63 0.39
CA ALA A 45 11.06 -16.45 0.33
C ALA A 45 12.20 -16.41 1.39
N SER A 46 12.17 -17.30 2.40
CA SER A 46 13.19 -17.36 3.45
C SER A 46 13.23 -18.73 4.13
N SER A 47 14.40 -19.15 4.61
CA SER A 47 14.50 -20.34 5.48
C SER A 47 14.07 -20.04 6.92
N VAL A 48 13.79 -21.10 7.69
CA VAL A 48 13.48 -20.99 9.13
C VAL A 48 14.64 -20.39 9.91
N SER A 49 15.88 -20.83 9.66
CA SER A 49 17.07 -20.30 10.33
C SER A 49 17.29 -18.83 10.02
N GLN A 50 17.24 -18.46 8.74
CA GLN A 50 17.39 -17.07 8.30
C GLN A 50 16.38 -16.14 8.98
N THR A 51 15.12 -16.59 9.11
CA THR A 51 14.07 -15.82 9.78
C THR A 51 14.38 -15.59 11.26
N ARG A 52 14.78 -16.65 11.98
CA ARG A 52 15.10 -16.56 13.40
C ARG A 52 16.33 -15.70 13.65
N ASP A 53 17.37 -15.87 12.85
CA ASP A 53 18.61 -15.11 12.94
C ASP A 53 18.36 -13.62 12.66
N GLN A 54 17.46 -13.31 11.73
CA GLN A 54 17.11 -11.92 11.45
C GLN A 54 16.29 -11.27 12.57
N ILE A 55 15.29 -11.98 13.11
CA ILE A 55 14.49 -11.48 14.24
C ILE A 55 15.39 -11.28 15.48
N ALA A 56 16.35 -12.16 15.71
CA ALA A 56 17.30 -12.02 16.82
C ALA A 56 18.22 -10.78 16.69
N ARG A 57 18.42 -10.27 15.47
CA ARG A 57 19.23 -9.07 15.18
C ARG A 57 18.44 -7.76 15.19
N LEU A 58 17.13 -7.80 15.40
CA LEU A 58 16.32 -6.58 15.54
C LEU A 58 16.86 -5.73 16.69
N ARG A 59 16.95 -4.41 16.45
CA ARG A 59 17.36 -3.45 17.47
C ARG A 59 16.36 -3.46 18.63
N LYS A 60 16.87 -3.36 19.85
CA LYS A 60 16.08 -3.39 21.09
C LYS A 60 16.19 -2.12 21.92
N ASP A 61 17.06 -1.21 21.48
CA ASP A 61 17.49 0.01 22.17
C ASP A 61 17.26 1.27 21.32
N ASP A 62 16.72 1.09 20.11
CA ASP A 62 16.46 2.14 19.15
C ASP A 62 15.41 1.67 18.13
N ILE A 63 15.02 2.57 17.24
CA ILE A 63 14.00 2.38 16.23
C ILE A 63 14.40 1.26 15.26
N TRP A 64 13.53 0.27 15.08
CA TRP A 64 13.81 -0.96 14.33
C TRP A 64 14.15 -0.75 12.84
N TRP A 65 13.68 0.33 12.22
CA TRP A 65 13.89 0.63 10.80
C TRP A 65 15.11 1.51 10.50
N THR A 66 15.84 1.96 11.52
CA THR A 66 17.07 2.78 11.35
C THR A 66 18.30 1.97 10.92
N VAL A 67 18.15 0.66 10.75
CA VAL A 67 19.18 -0.21 10.16
C VAL A 67 19.25 0.01 8.65
N ASN A 68 20.41 -0.26 8.04
CA ASN A 68 20.64 -0.10 6.60
C ASN A 68 20.99 -1.42 5.91
N GLY A 69 20.97 -1.43 4.57
CA GLY A 69 21.41 -2.56 3.75
C GLY A 69 20.48 -3.78 3.86
N ARG A 70 21.07 -4.98 4.00
CA ARG A 70 20.31 -6.25 3.96
C ARG A 70 19.30 -6.40 5.11
N ASP A 71 19.63 -5.89 6.29
CA ASP A 71 18.72 -5.94 7.44
C ASP A 71 17.51 -5.03 7.22
N MET A 72 17.72 -3.84 6.66
CA MET A 72 16.63 -2.95 6.25
C MET A 72 15.73 -3.61 5.21
N ALA A 73 16.31 -4.18 4.15
CA ALA A 73 15.57 -4.83 3.08
C ALA A 73 14.72 -6.00 3.60
N TRP A 74 15.28 -6.82 4.51
CA TRP A 74 14.52 -7.90 5.12
C TRP A 74 13.41 -7.39 6.03
N ASN A 75 13.69 -6.41 6.89
CA ASN A 75 12.70 -5.84 7.82
C ASN A 75 11.50 -5.32 7.05
N ASN A 76 11.71 -4.47 6.04
CA ASN A 76 10.65 -3.87 5.21
C ASN A 76 9.75 -4.89 4.50
N LYS A 77 10.23 -6.13 4.31
CA LYS A 77 9.46 -7.22 3.69
C LYS A 77 8.69 -8.10 4.69
N ASN A 78 9.16 -8.15 5.94
CA ASN A 78 8.79 -9.20 6.89
C ASN A 78 8.19 -8.68 8.21
N LEU A 79 7.75 -7.42 8.27
CA LEU A 79 7.23 -6.83 9.53
C LEU A 79 6.09 -7.64 10.15
N HIS A 80 5.21 -8.22 9.34
CA HIS A 80 4.13 -9.11 9.78
C HIS A 80 4.60 -10.31 10.63
N ARG A 81 5.90 -10.66 10.59
CA ARG A 81 6.46 -11.78 11.36
C ARG A 81 6.82 -11.44 12.79
N PHE A 82 6.95 -10.16 13.12
CA PHE A 82 7.41 -9.73 14.44
C PHE A 82 6.66 -8.50 14.99
N MET A 83 5.70 -7.96 14.25
CA MET A 83 4.81 -6.89 14.68
C MET A 83 3.35 -7.31 14.61
N PRO A 84 2.53 -6.97 15.61
CA PRO A 84 1.08 -7.05 15.49
C PRO A 84 0.57 -6.26 14.27
N THR A 85 -0.48 -6.78 13.64
CA THR A 85 -1.13 -6.18 12.47
C THR A 85 -2.65 -6.22 12.64
N VAL A 86 -3.33 -5.29 11.97
CA VAL A 86 -4.78 -5.32 11.76
C VAL A 86 -5.06 -5.54 10.27
N ASN A 87 -6.06 -6.35 9.96
CA ASN A 87 -6.31 -6.78 8.59
C ASN A 87 -7.02 -5.71 7.77
N LEU A 88 -6.66 -5.65 6.49
CA LEU A 88 -7.40 -4.93 5.46
C LEU A 88 -8.05 -6.00 4.58
N TYR A 89 -9.32 -6.29 4.84
CA TYR A 89 -10.00 -7.41 4.20
C TYR A 89 -10.31 -7.12 2.75
N ARG A 90 -10.20 -8.15 1.91
CA ARG A 90 -10.73 -8.16 0.55
C ARG A 90 -12.03 -8.94 0.48
N GLU A 91 -12.85 -8.64 -0.53
CA GLU A 91 -14.11 -9.33 -0.80
C GLU A 91 -14.29 -9.56 -2.30
N GLY A 92 -15.27 -10.39 -2.66
CA GLY A 92 -15.70 -10.60 -4.05
C GLY A 92 -14.73 -11.43 -4.87
N GLN A 93 -14.86 -11.38 -6.20
CA GLN A 93 -13.90 -12.03 -7.11
C GLN A 93 -12.68 -11.13 -7.33
N VAL A 94 -11.50 -11.75 -7.46
CA VAL A 94 -10.28 -11.04 -7.86
C VAL A 94 -10.48 -10.47 -9.26
N LYS A 95 -10.20 -9.18 -9.46
CA LYS A 95 -10.22 -8.56 -10.79
C LYS A 95 -8.84 -8.73 -11.41
N THR A 96 -8.74 -9.64 -12.39
CA THR A 96 -7.50 -9.96 -13.09
C THR A 96 -6.98 -8.75 -13.87
N LEU A 97 -5.72 -8.40 -13.65
CA LEU A 97 -5.01 -7.43 -14.48
C LEU A 97 -4.42 -8.18 -15.68
N ASN A 98 -4.91 -7.90 -16.88
CA ASN A 98 -4.44 -8.57 -18.09
C ASN A 98 -3.05 -8.05 -18.50
N ASP A 99 -2.24 -8.94 -19.05
CA ASP A 99 -0.93 -8.58 -19.58
C ASP A 99 -1.05 -7.89 -20.95
N ALA A 100 -0.18 -6.90 -21.15
CA ALA A 100 0.13 -6.29 -22.44
C ALA A 100 1.58 -5.82 -22.39
N THR A 101 2.48 -6.80 -22.30
CA THR A 101 3.91 -6.57 -22.08
C THR A 101 4.50 -5.67 -23.15
N ASN A 102 5.28 -4.68 -22.71
CA ASN A 102 6.04 -3.81 -23.60
C ASN A 102 7.54 -4.15 -23.47
N PRO A 103 8.15 -4.79 -24.49
CA PRO A 103 9.55 -5.19 -24.44
C PRO A 103 10.53 -3.99 -24.42
N GLU A 104 10.08 -2.78 -24.76
CA GLU A 104 10.91 -1.57 -24.67
C GLU A 104 11.18 -1.15 -23.21
N ILE A 105 10.29 -1.50 -22.26
CA ILE A 105 10.45 -1.15 -20.85
C ILE A 105 11.70 -1.83 -20.23
N PRO A 106 11.84 -3.17 -20.25
CA PRO A 106 13.05 -3.80 -19.70
C PRO A 106 14.32 -3.40 -20.46
N ALA A 107 14.21 -3.11 -21.77
CA ALA A 107 15.33 -2.70 -22.61
C ALA A 107 15.73 -1.22 -22.44
N PHE A 108 14.92 -0.40 -21.75
CA PHE A 108 15.16 1.02 -21.56
C PHE A 108 16.52 1.24 -20.88
N LYS A 109 17.31 2.20 -21.38
CA LYS A 109 18.67 2.43 -20.89
C LYS A 109 18.68 3.34 -19.67
N ILE A 110 19.23 2.83 -18.57
CA ILE A 110 19.48 3.57 -17.33
C ILE A 110 20.96 3.90 -17.28
N GLU A 111 21.27 5.18 -17.13
CA GLU A 111 22.64 5.66 -16.93
C GLU A 111 23.16 5.26 -15.54
N THR A 112 24.30 4.59 -15.47
CA THR A 112 25.04 4.31 -14.22
C THR A 112 26.48 4.83 -14.33
N PRO A 113 27.24 4.89 -13.22
CA PRO A 113 28.64 5.33 -13.26
C PRO A 113 29.56 4.54 -14.23
N GLU A 114 29.21 3.30 -14.54
CA GLU A 114 29.96 2.34 -15.37
C GLU A 114 29.46 2.31 -16.83
N GLY A 115 28.43 3.10 -17.13
CA GLY A 115 27.79 3.21 -18.44
C GLY A 115 26.32 2.78 -18.43
N PRO A 116 25.62 2.98 -19.55
CA PRO A 116 24.20 2.66 -19.64
C PRO A 116 23.94 1.15 -19.64
N ILE A 117 23.06 0.69 -18.75
CA ILE A 117 22.58 -0.71 -18.69
C ILE A 117 21.08 -0.78 -18.97
N ALA A 118 20.55 -1.97 -19.28
CA ALA A 118 19.10 -2.12 -19.47
C ALA A 118 18.37 -1.96 -18.12
N PHE A 119 17.11 -1.53 -18.13
CA PHE A 119 16.31 -1.34 -16.91
C PHE A 119 16.15 -2.63 -16.12
N GLU A 120 15.98 -3.77 -16.79
CA GLU A 120 15.94 -5.09 -16.17
C GLU A 120 17.26 -5.44 -15.44
N ASP A 121 18.40 -5.17 -16.10
CA ASP A 121 19.72 -5.37 -15.50
C ASP A 121 19.91 -4.43 -14.30
N PHE A 122 19.48 -3.17 -14.43
CA PHE A 122 19.51 -2.20 -13.35
C PHE A 122 18.72 -2.69 -12.13
N LEU A 123 17.49 -3.19 -12.34
CA LEU A 123 16.66 -3.74 -11.26
C LEU A 123 17.34 -4.92 -10.55
N SER A 124 18.14 -5.71 -11.25
CA SER A 124 18.86 -6.87 -10.71
C SER A 124 20.24 -6.52 -10.13
N SER A 125 20.73 -5.30 -10.37
CA SER A 125 22.07 -4.84 -9.96
C SER A 125 22.12 -4.28 -8.53
N ASP A 126 23.33 -4.05 -8.02
CA ASP A 126 23.55 -3.37 -6.73
C ASP A 126 23.34 -1.85 -6.78
N TYR A 127 23.05 -1.25 -7.95
CA TYR A 127 22.72 0.19 -8.04
C TYR A 127 21.34 0.54 -7.46
N THR A 128 20.49 -0.45 -7.20
CA THR A 128 19.15 -0.25 -6.65
C THR A 128 18.80 -1.29 -5.61
N THR A 129 17.98 -0.87 -4.64
CA THR A 129 17.39 -1.72 -3.62
C THR A 129 15.93 -2.04 -3.92
N ASN A 130 15.46 -1.77 -5.14
CA ASN A 130 14.08 -2.02 -5.54
C ASN A 130 13.68 -3.48 -5.25
N MET A 131 12.52 -3.64 -4.59
CA MET A 131 11.98 -4.96 -4.24
C MET A 131 11.06 -5.49 -5.32
N ALA A 132 10.17 -4.63 -5.84
CA ALA A 132 9.36 -4.91 -7.01
C ALA A 132 9.00 -3.63 -7.77
N VAL A 133 8.62 -3.86 -9.02
CA VAL A 133 8.03 -2.88 -9.94
C VAL A 133 6.81 -3.51 -10.58
N VAL A 134 5.71 -2.76 -10.66
CA VAL A 134 4.54 -3.08 -11.47
C VAL A 134 4.18 -1.82 -12.25
N ILE A 135 4.18 -1.89 -13.57
CA ILE A 135 3.85 -0.79 -14.48
C ILE A 135 2.57 -1.14 -15.22
N LEU A 136 1.56 -0.31 -15.03
CA LEU A 136 0.28 -0.44 -15.71
C LEU A 136 0.14 0.61 -16.80
N HIS A 137 -0.31 0.20 -17.99
CA HIS A 137 -0.66 1.10 -19.07
C HIS A 137 -2.07 0.76 -19.58
N LYS A 138 -2.99 1.73 -19.54
CA LYS A 138 -4.39 1.57 -19.94
C LYS A 138 -5.07 0.35 -19.29
N GLY A 139 -4.83 0.16 -17.99
CA GLY A 139 -5.41 -0.93 -17.19
C GLY A 139 -4.74 -2.31 -17.39
N LYS A 140 -3.63 -2.40 -18.13
CA LYS A 140 -2.94 -3.66 -18.39
C LYS A 140 -1.51 -3.65 -17.84
N ILE A 141 -1.00 -4.81 -17.43
CA ILE A 141 0.39 -4.96 -16.98
C ILE A 141 1.30 -4.81 -18.20
N ALA A 142 2.03 -3.70 -18.26
CA ALA A 142 3.01 -3.42 -19.31
C ALA A 142 4.39 -4.00 -18.96
N TYR A 143 4.72 -4.06 -17.68
CA TYR A 143 5.93 -4.66 -17.15
C TYR A 143 5.77 -4.91 -15.66
N GLU A 144 6.30 -6.01 -15.17
CA GLU A 144 6.47 -6.25 -13.73
C GLU A 144 7.72 -7.08 -13.48
N ALA A 145 8.35 -6.86 -12.32
CA ALA A 145 9.52 -7.59 -11.88
C ALA A 145 9.61 -7.57 -10.36
N TYR A 146 10.19 -8.61 -9.78
CA TYR A 146 10.31 -8.78 -8.33
C TYR A 146 11.74 -9.18 -7.93
N PRO A 147 12.75 -8.31 -8.15
CA PRO A 147 14.15 -8.70 -8.01
C PRO A 147 14.59 -9.07 -6.58
N ARG A 148 13.88 -8.64 -5.53
CA ARG A 148 14.24 -8.90 -4.12
C ARG A 148 13.07 -9.37 -3.23
N GLN A 149 11.95 -9.74 -3.85
CA GLN A 149 10.81 -10.34 -3.16
C GLN A 149 10.07 -11.33 -4.05
N GLU A 150 9.24 -12.17 -3.47
CA GLU A 150 8.31 -12.99 -4.23
C GLU A 150 7.02 -12.19 -4.52
N PRO A 151 6.29 -12.48 -5.62
CA PRO A 151 5.06 -11.77 -5.97
C PRO A 151 3.97 -11.79 -4.90
N TYR A 152 3.98 -12.82 -4.05
CA TYR A 152 3.00 -13.00 -2.98
C TYR A 152 3.35 -12.27 -1.67
N GLU A 153 4.59 -11.77 -1.53
CA GLU A 153 5.05 -11.04 -0.34
C GLU A 153 4.38 -9.66 -0.24
N LYS A 154 4.28 -9.14 0.98
CA LYS A 154 3.60 -7.89 1.32
C LYS A 154 4.58 -6.94 2.02
N PRO A 155 5.42 -6.20 1.27
CA PRO A 155 6.32 -5.24 1.87
C PRO A 155 5.54 -4.07 2.46
N VAL A 156 6.19 -3.31 3.34
CA VAL A 156 5.65 -2.05 3.84
C VAL A 156 5.74 -0.97 2.77
N PHE A 157 4.69 -0.16 2.67
CA PHE A 157 4.56 0.92 1.68
C PHE A 157 4.89 2.32 2.23
N TRP A 158 5.24 2.40 3.51
CA TRP A 158 5.54 3.66 4.20
C TRP A 158 4.50 4.73 3.88
N SER A 159 4.94 5.93 3.56
CA SER A 159 4.08 7.09 3.40
C SER A 159 3.11 7.02 2.21
N VAL A 160 3.22 6.01 1.34
CA VAL A 160 2.14 5.71 0.38
C VAL A 160 0.85 5.38 1.13
N ALA A 161 0.90 4.86 2.36
CA ALA A 161 -0.28 4.63 3.20
C ALA A 161 -1.16 5.88 3.41
N LYS A 162 -0.57 7.08 3.40
CA LYS A 162 -1.28 8.34 3.72
C LYS A 162 -2.40 8.66 2.72
N VAL A 163 -2.25 8.25 1.46
CA VAL A 163 -3.23 8.56 0.40
C VAL A 163 -4.56 7.81 0.58
N TYR A 164 -4.59 6.74 1.39
CA TYR A 164 -5.82 6.04 1.70
C TYR A 164 -6.71 6.89 2.61
N ALA A 165 -6.13 7.58 3.60
CA ALA A 165 -6.86 8.50 4.46
C ALA A 165 -7.45 9.68 3.66
N SER A 166 -6.65 10.34 2.82
CA SER A 166 -7.15 11.45 1.98
C SER A 166 -8.23 10.99 0.99
N SER A 167 -8.09 9.80 0.41
CA SER A 167 -9.10 9.24 -0.49
C SER A 167 -10.43 8.96 0.20
N ILE A 168 -10.40 8.40 1.41
CA ILE A 168 -11.63 8.17 2.19
C ILE A 168 -12.27 9.50 2.58
N ILE A 169 -11.49 10.49 3.01
CA ILE A 169 -12.04 11.81 3.32
C ILE A 169 -12.69 12.44 2.08
N ALA A 170 -12.08 12.31 0.90
CA ALA A 170 -12.69 12.80 -0.34
C ALA A 170 -14.02 12.08 -0.66
N ILE A 171 -14.09 10.76 -0.43
CA ILE A 171 -15.33 9.97 -0.59
C ILE A 171 -16.40 10.46 0.39
N LEU A 172 -16.05 10.69 1.66
CA LEU A 172 -16.97 11.17 2.69
C LEU A 172 -17.42 12.61 2.42
N GLU A 173 -16.53 13.46 1.90
CA GLU A 173 -16.85 14.81 1.44
C GLU A 173 -17.82 14.78 0.26
N ASP A 174 -17.61 13.90 -0.72
CA ASP A 174 -18.53 13.72 -1.86
C ASP A 174 -19.94 13.28 -1.42
N ARG A 175 -20.04 12.58 -0.28
CA ARG A 175 -21.31 12.17 0.34
C ARG A 175 -21.92 13.24 1.25
N GLY A 176 -21.22 14.35 1.49
CA GLY A 176 -21.64 15.41 2.41
C GLY A 176 -21.51 15.03 3.89
N GLU A 177 -20.77 13.98 4.21
CA GLU A 177 -20.53 13.51 5.58
C GLU A 177 -19.40 14.31 6.25
N ILE A 178 -18.44 14.82 5.47
CA ILE A 178 -17.35 15.70 5.91
C ILE A 178 -17.39 17.02 5.15
N ASP A 179 -17.20 18.13 5.85
CA ASP A 179 -16.91 19.45 5.28
C ASP A 179 -15.49 19.83 5.65
N VAL A 180 -14.57 19.76 4.68
CA VAL A 180 -13.14 19.98 4.92
C VAL A 180 -12.79 21.43 5.28
N SER A 181 -13.73 22.38 5.11
CA SER A 181 -13.54 23.76 5.53
C SER A 181 -13.69 23.97 7.04
N LYS A 182 -14.33 23.02 7.73
CA LYS A 182 -14.50 23.05 9.18
C LYS A 182 -13.21 22.66 9.90
N SER A 183 -13.13 23.05 11.16
CA SER A 183 -12.06 22.61 12.04
C SER A 183 -12.18 21.13 12.37
N ILE A 184 -11.06 20.46 12.59
CA ILE A 184 -11.04 19.03 12.91
C ILE A 184 -11.71 18.72 14.26
N ASP A 185 -11.60 19.63 15.23
CA ASP A 185 -12.27 19.54 16.53
C ASP A 185 -13.80 19.74 16.47
N HIS A 186 -14.34 20.13 15.30
CA HIS A 186 -15.77 20.05 15.04
C HIS A 186 -16.29 18.61 15.08
N TYR A 187 -15.46 17.67 14.62
CA TYR A 187 -15.79 16.26 14.53
C TYR A 187 -15.18 15.47 15.69
N ILE A 188 -13.99 15.86 16.15
CA ILE A 188 -13.25 15.19 17.23
C ILE A 188 -13.23 16.10 18.46
N SER A 189 -14.25 15.99 19.31
CA SER A 189 -14.47 16.92 20.43
C SER A 189 -13.32 16.94 21.45
N GLU A 190 -12.58 15.83 21.53
CA GLU A 190 -11.43 15.56 22.37
C GLU A 190 -10.21 16.41 22.02
N LEU A 191 -10.18 16.99 20.80
CA LEU A 191 -9.10 17.88 20.39
C LEU A 191 -9.24 19.31 20.93
N LYS A 192 -10.35 19.65 21.60
CA LYS A 192 -10.51 20.94 22.26
C LYS A 192 -9.50 21.10 23.40
N GLY A 193 -8.77 22.20 23.41
CA GLY A 193 -7.64 22.47 24.33
C GLY A 193 -6.30 21.90 23.86
N SER A 194 -6.26 21.12 22.77
CA SER A 194 -5.01 20.65 22.17
C SER A 194 -4.39 21.68 21.21
N ALA A 195 -3.17 21.42 20.72
CA ALA A 195 -2.59 22.22 19.64
C ALA A 195 -3.41 22.17 18.33
N PHE A 196 -4.27 21.17 18.14
CA PHE A 196 -5.04 20.96 16.91
C PHE A 196 -6.43 21.64 16.95
N GLU A 197 -6.82 22.22 18.09
CA GLU A 197 -8.06 22.99 18.18
C GLU A 197 -8.10 24.10 17.12
N GLY A 198 -9.22 24.20 16.41
CA GLY A 198 -9.47 25.23 15.39
C GLY A 198 -8.73 25.02 14.07
N VAL A 199 -7.91 23.97 13.91
CA VAL A 199 -7.22 23.68 12.64
C VAL A 199 -8.21 23.10 11.64
N SER A 200 -8.32 23.70 10.45
CA SER A 200 -9.21 23.20 9.39
C SER A 200 -8.76 21.83 8.89
N ILE A 201 -9.72 20.95 8.54
CA ILE A 201 -9.42 19.64 7.96
C ILE A 201 -8.62 19.79 6.66
N ARG A 202 -8.93 20.79 5.84
CA ARG A 202 -8.15 21.13 4.65
C ARG A 202 -6.68 21.40 4.98
N ASN A 203 -6.40 22.17 6.04
CA ASN A 203 -5.03 22.45 6.45
C ASN A 203 -4.32 21.23 7.05
N VAL A 204 -5.04 20.28 7.66
CA VAL A 204 -4.46 19.00 8.07
C VAL A 204 -4.11 18.14 6.83
N LEU A 205 -5.01 18.06 5.85
CA LEU A 205 -4.76 17.38 4.55
C LEU A 205 -3.54 17.97 3.83
N ASP A 206 -3.44 19.30 3.79
CA ASP A 206 -2.33 20.01 3.12
C ASP A 206 -1.00 19.98 3.89
N MET A 207 -0.93 19.29 5.03
CA MET A 207 0.25 19.31 5.92
C MET A 207 0.65 20.74 6.32
N ALA A 208 -0.34 21.60 6.55
CA ALA A 208 -0.18 23.03 6.76
C ALA A 208 -0.83 23.48 8.08
N THR A 209 -0.68 22.69 9.15
CA THR A 209 -1.30 22.98 10.45
C THR A 209 -0.68 24.19 11.17
N GLY A 210 0.56 24.56 10.83
CA GLY A 210 1.33 25.58 11.52
C GLY A 210 1.83 25.17 12.91
N ILE A 211 1.65 23.90 13.28
CA ILE A 211 2.05 23.32 14.57
C ILE A 211 3.43 22.70 14.44
N GLU A 212 4.33 22.96 15.40
CA GLU A 212 5.69 22.39 15.39
C GLU A 212 5.67 20.91 15.78
N CYS A 213 5.42 20.06 14.78
CA CYS A 213 5.35 18.61 14.91
C CYS A 213 5.92 17.93 13.67
N ALA A 214 6.99 18.49 13.10
CA ALA A 214 7.72 17.89 11.98
C ALA A 214 8.23 16.50 12.36
N GLU A 215 8.32 15.60 11.37
CA GLU A 215 8.95 14.30 11.61
C GLU A 215 10.39 14.46 12.11
N GLU A 216 10.64 13.96 13.32
CA GLU A 216 11.92 14.00 14.04
C GLU A 216 12.08 12.67 14.80
N TYR A 217 13.27 12.07 14.68
CA TYR A 217 13.55 10.69 15.10
C TYR A 217 14.77 10.58 16.03
N VAL A 218 15.22 11.71 16.61
CA VAL A 218 16.33 11.79 17.56
C VAL A 218 15.86 12.35 18.90
N ASP A 219 15.19 13.50 18.90
CA ASP A 219 14.70 14.13 20.13
C ASP A 219 13.40 13.47 20.61
N LYS A 220 13.50 12.66 21.67
CA LYS A 220 12.38 11.92 22.27
C LYS A 220 11.31 12.81 22.90
N GLU A 221 11.64 14.06 23.19
CA GLU A 221 10.69 15.04 23.75
C GLU A 221 9.92 15.80 22.67
N SER A 222 10.37 15.73 21.42
CA SER A 222 9.69 16.38 20.29
C SER A 222 8.26 15.85 20.12
N CYS A 223 7.38 16.72 19.61
CA CYS A 223 5.98 16.37 19.38
C CYS A 223 5.84 15.08 18.57
N TYR A 224 6.57 14.99 17.46
CA TYR A 224 6.47 13.85 16.57
C TYR A 224 7.08 12.59 17.17
N TYR A 225 8.24 12.65 17.84
CA TYR A 225 8.81 11.45 18.43
C TYR A 225 7.88 10.87 19.51
N ARG A 226 7.26 11.72 20.34
CA ARG A 226 6.25 11.26 21.31
C ARG A 226 5.06 10.57 20.64
N TYR A 227 4.60 11.10 19.51
CA TYR A 227 3.57 10.46 18.68
C TYR A 227 4.05 9.13 18.09
N SER A 228 5.28 9.11 17.59
CA SER A 228 5.91 7.95 17.01
C SER A 228 6.05 6.81 18.03
N MET A 229 6.42 7.14 19.28
CA MET A 229 6.40 6.21 20.40
C MET A 229 5.01 5.66 20.67
N SER A 230 3.98 6.54 20.74
CA SER A 230 2.63 6.13 21.12
C SER A 230 1.93 5.24 20.12
N VAL A 231 2.18 5.43 18.82
CA VAL A 231 1.66 4.54 17.76
C VAL A 231 2.58 3.34 17.50
N GLY A 232 3.85 3.41 17.91
CA GLY A 232 4.82 2.31 17.91
C GLY A 232 5.63 2.14 16.63
N ASP A 233 5.79 3.20 15.82
CA ASP A 233 6.82 3.23 14.77
C ASP A 233 8.17 3.78 15.28
N GLY A 234 8.17 4.47 16.42
CA GLY A 234 9.36 4.91 17.15
C GLY A 234 9.84 3.90 18.19
N PHE A 235 10.99 4.15 18.80
CA PHE A 235 11.48 3.34 19.92
C PHE A 235 10.69 3.70 21.17
N TYR A 236 10.10 2.70 21.82
CA TYR A 236 9.34 2.88 23.05
C TYR A 236 9.80 1.89 24.12
N ASP A 237 9.61 2.29 25.37
CA ASP A 237 9.77 1.48 26.58
C ASP A 237 8.55 1.63 27.48
N GLU A 238 8.61 1.10 28.70
CA GLU A 238 7.51 1.15 29.67
C GLU A 238 7.11 2.57 30.10
N SER A 239 8.00 3.56 29.90
CA SER A 239 7.73 4.97 30.25
C SER A 239 7.11 5.77 29.11
N SER A 240 7.08 5.19 27.91
CA SER A 240 6.66 5.90 26.70
C SER A 240 5.13 6.06 26.64
N PRO A 241 4.61 7.24 26.20
CA PRO A 241 3.18 7.43 25.98
C PRO A 241 2.65 6.33 25.08
N ASP A 242 1.46 5.81 25.33
CA ASP A 242 1.02 4.55 24.75
C ASP A 242 -0.30 4.61 23.99
N ASN A 243 -1.03 5.71 24.14
CA ASN A 243 -2.27 5.97 23.42
C ASN A 243 -2.09 7.20 22.49
N PRO A 244 -2.02 7.03 21.16
CA PRO A 244 -1.81 8.14 20.23
C PRO A 244 -2.98 9.13 20.21
N TYR A 245 -4.22 8.67 20.42
CA TYR A 245 -5.40 9.53 20.53
C TYR A 245 -5.29 10.49 21.72
N GLN A 246 -5.05 9.93 22.90
CA GLN A 246 -4.89 10.73 24.13
C GLN A 246 -3.68 11.66 24.05
N LEU A 247 -2.58 11.20 23.46
CA LEU A 247 -1.40 12.02 23.27
C LEU A 247 -1.71 13.25 22.41
N LEU A 248 -2.30 13.07 21.22
CA LEU A 248 -2.58 14.20 20.34
C LEU A 248 -3.68 15.12 20.89
N ALA A 249 -4.62 14.59 21.67
CA ALA A 249 -5.63 15.37 22.38
C ALA A 249 -5.05 16.23 23.53
N SER A 250 -3.86 15.91 24.05
CA SER A 250 -3.27 16.60 25.21
C SER A 250 -1.99 17.37 24.90
N ILE A 251 -1.32 17.08 23.79
CA ILE A 251 -0.05 17.70 23.45
C ILE A 251 -0.26 19.15 22.97
N THR A 252 0.65 20.03 23.41
CA THR A 252 0.60 21.48 23.14
C THR A 252 1.95 22.01 22.61
N PRO A 253 2.50 21.44 21.52
CA PRO A 253 3.67 22.03 20.88
C PRO A 253 3.40 23.47 20.43
N PRO A 254 4.46 24.30 20.29
CA PRO A 254 4.32 25.65 19.76
C PRO A 254 3.70 25.69 18.37
N ARG A 255 3.01 26.79 18.04
CA ARG A 255 2.69 27.13 16.65
C ARG A 255 3.85 27.92 16.06
N TYR A 256 4.44 27.43 14.98
CA TYR A 256 5.54 28.11 14.28
C TYR A 256 5.04 29.03 13.16
N ALA A 257 3.79 28.86 12.72
CA ALA A 257 3.14 29.65 11.68
C ALA A 257 1.61 29.66 11.85
N GLU A 258 0.94 30.57 11.15
CA GLU A 258 -0.51 30.47 10.97
C GLU A 258 -0.85 29.24 10.12
N GLN A 259 -1.92 28.52 10.46
CA GLN A 259 -2.37 27.39 9.65
C GLN A 259 -2.66 27.82 8.20
N GLY A 260 -2.35 26.97 7.24
CA GLY A 260 -2.54 27.22 5.81
C GLY A 260 -1.50 28.16 5.17
N THR A 261 -0.47 28.58 5.91
CA THR A 261 0.56 29.50 5.40
C THR A 261 1.92 28.87 5.11
N ASP A 262 2.21 27.70 5.68
CA ASP A 262 3.49 27.01 5.52
C ASP A 262 3.31 25.49 5.54
N TYR A 263 4.12 24.79 4.76
CA TYR A 263 4.12 23.33 4.67
C TYR A 263 5.09 22.71 5.68
N GLN A 264 4.59 21.79 6.51
CA GLN A 264 5.42 20.95 7.37
C GLN A 264 4.88 19.51 7.37
N TYR A 265 5.68 18.61 6.81
CA TYR A 265 5.36 17.20 6.74
C TYR A 265 5.33 16.54 8.13
N SER A 266 4.22 15.87 8.46
CA SER A 266 4.04 15.16 9.73
C SER A 266 3.09 13.97 9.60
N GLY A 267 3.53 12.78 9.99
CA GLY A 267 2.66 11.61 10.14
C GLY A 267 1.51 11.80 11.14
N ALA A 268 1.68 12.66 12.16
CA ALA A 268 0.63 12.97 13.13
C ALA A 268 -0.61 13.60 12.46
N ASN A 269 -0.41 14.40 11.41
CA ASN A 269 -1.53 14.95 10.62
C ASN A 269 -2.33 13.82 9.96
N THR A 270 -1.67 12.80 9.39
CA THR A 270 -2.38 11.66 8.80
C THR A 270 -3.13 10.85 9.85
N PHE A 271 -2.57 10.70 11.05
CA PHE A 271 -3.26 10.02 12.13
C PHE A 271 -4.53 10.75 12.59
N LEU A 272 -4.48 12.08 12.66
CA LEU A 272 -5.67 12.89 12.91
C LEU A 272 -6.75 12.70 11.84
N LEU A 273 -6.35 12.59 10.56
CA LEU A 273 -7.26 12.29 9.46
C LEU A 273 -7.86 10.87 9.58
N SER A 274 -7.08 9.88 10.04
CA SER A 274 -7.64 8.56 10.31
C SER A 274 -8.60 8.56 11.49
N TRP A 275 -8.30 9.31 12.56
CA TRP A 275 -9.22 9.46 13.69
C TRP A 275 -10.52 10.15 13.25
N LEU A 276 -10.44 11.17 12.40
CA LEU A 276 -11.63 11.79 11.80
C LEU A 276 -12.49 10.78 11.04
N ILE A 277 -11.87 9.87 10.26
CA ILE A 277 -12.58 8.80 9.56
C ILE A 277 -13.27 7.87 10.57
N GLU A 278 -12.60 7.52 11.66
CA GLU A 278 -13.17 6.66 12.71
C GLU A 278 -14.40 7.32 13.35
N GLU A 279 -14.32 8.60 13.72
CA GLU A 279 -15.44 9.34 14.30
C GLU A 279 -16.64 9.45 13.36
N VAL A 280 -16.40 9.75 12.08
CA VAL A 280 -17.48 9.95 11.10
C VAL A 280 -18.13 8.63 10.69
N THR A 281 -17.33 7.56 10.54
CA THR A 281 -17.83 6.28 10.04
C THR A 281 -18.28 5.32 11.15
N GLY A 282 -17.80 5.51 12.38
CA GLY A 282 -17.98 4.57 13.50
C GLY A 282 -17.23 3.24 13.32
N LEU A 283 -16.27 3.17 12.38
CA LEU A 283 -15.47 1.99 12.08
C LEU A 283 -14.01 2.23 12.45
N PRO A 284 -13.26 1.20 12.90
CA PRO A 284 -11.80 1.26 12.92
C PRO A 284 -11.23 1.63 11.55
N TYR A 285 -10.13 2.39 11.50
CA TYR A 285 -9.59 2.91 10.24
C TYR A 285 -9.40 1.83 9.15
N GLN A 286 -8.80 0.68 9.48
CA GLN A 286 -8.58 -0.40 8.50
C GLN A 286 -9.89 -1.00 7.94
N ASP A 287 -10.98 -0.98 8.73
CA ASP A 287 -12.27 -1.47 8.29
C ASP A 287 -12.96 -0.44 7.39
N ALA A 288 -12.77 0.86 7.66
CA ALA A 288 -13.17 1.92 6.75
C ALA A 288 -12.43 1.80 5.40
N VAL A 289 -11.12 1.54 5.41
CA VAL A 289 -10.35 1.29 4.17
C VAL A 289 -10.84 0.03 3.45
N SER A 290 -11.16 -1.05 4.19
CA SER A 290 -11.71 -2.28 3.61
C SER A 290 -13.02 -2.00 2.88
N LYS A 291 -13.96 -1.35 3.57
CA LYS A 291 -15.31 -1.04 3.07
C LYS A 291 -15.28 -0.08 1.88
N GLU A 292 -14.55 1.02 2.01
CA GLU A 292 -14.62 2.11 1.03
C GLU A 292 -13.76 1.87 -0.21
N ILE A 293 -12.68 1.07 -0.07
CA ILE A 293 -11.69 0.88 -1.13
C ILE A 293 -11.41 -0.61 -1.39
N TRP A 294 -10.87 -1.33 -0.41
CA TRP A 294 -10.19 -2.62 -0.68
C TRP A 294 -11.13 -3.72 -1.19
N ASN A 295 -12.35 -3.81 -0.65
CA ASN A 295 -13.37 -4.75 -1.10
C ASN A 295 -13.88 -4.46 -2.52
N LYS A 296 -13.66 -3.24 -3.03
CA LYS A 296 -14.22 -2.76 -4.29
C LYS A 296 -13.23 -2.74 -5.45
N ILE A 297 -11.96 -3.07 -5.21
CA ILE A 297 -10.90 -3.06 -6.24
C ILE A 297 -10.51 -4.45 -6.75
N GLY A 298 -11.18 -5.50 -6.27
CA GLY A 298 -10.86 -6.88 -6.66
C GLY A 298 -9.42 -7.28 -6.33
N ALA A 299 -8.91 -6.85 -5.17
CA ALA A 299 -7.56 -7.16 -4.68
C ALA A 299 -7.29 -8.67 -4.69
N GLU A 300 -6.06 -9.10 -4.93
CA GLU A 300 -5.65 -10.51 -4.91
C GLU A 300 -5.51 -11.07 -3.49
N SER A 301 -5.27 -10.21 -2.51
CA SER A 301 -5.07 -10.61 -1.12
C SER A 301 -5.64 -9.59 -0.14
N ASP A 302 -5.91 -10.03 1.08
CA ASP A 302 -6.04 -9.11 2.21
C ASP A 302 -4.73 -8.29 2.32
N GLY A 303 -4.83 -7.01 2.61
CA GLY A 303 -3.72 -6.23 3.12
C GLY A 303 -3.66 -6.28 4.64
N SER A 304 -2.80 -5.47 5.23
CA SER A 304 -2.84 -5.18 6.66
C SER A 304 -2.18 -3.84 6.97
N PHE A 305 -2.49 -3.25 8.12
CA PHE A 305 -1.69 -2.18 8.71
C PHE A 305 -0.91 -2.72 9.90
N LEU A 306 0.33 -2.26 10.08
CA LEU A 306 1.05 -2.44 11.34
C LEU A 306 0.27 -1.78 12.47
N ALA A 307 0.14 -2.48 13.59
CA ALA A 307 -0.60 -2.00 14.75
C ALA A 307 0.06 -2.44 16.06
N PRO A 308 1.35 -2.11 16.27
CA PRO A 308 2.14 -2.68 17.36
C PRO A 308 1.66 -2.27 18.75
N ARG A 309 0.92 -1.17 18.88
CA ARG A 309 0.39 -0.68 20.17
C ARG A 309 -1.12 -0.56 20.13
N TYR A 310 -1.79 -1.20 21.09
CA TYR A 310 -3.24 -1.23 21.28
C TYR A 310 -4.09 -1.68 20.07
N GLY A 311 -3.48 -2.30 19.06
CA GLY A 311 -4.18 -2.59 17.80
C GLY A 311 -4.52 -1.33 17.00
N VAL A 312 -3.93 -0.19 17.35
CA VAL A 312 -4.09 1.07 16.62
C VAL A 312 -3.17 1.06 15.40
N PRO A 313 -3.69 1.22 14.17
CA PRO A 313 -2.87 1.16 12.98
C PRO A 313 -1.92 2.36 12.86
N ILE A 314 -0.71 2.12 12.39
CA ILE A 314 0.24 3.14 11.93
C ILE A 314 -0.28 3.66 10.58
N THR A 315 -1.25 4.57 10.60
CA THR A 315 -1.98 5.00 9.39
C THR A 315 -1.15 5.83 8.42
N HIS A 316 -0.09 6.46 8.91
CA HIS A 316 0.83 7.27 8.11
C HIS A 316 1.90 6.45 7.37
N GLY A 317 2.05 5.16 7.67
CA GLY A 317 3.21 4.39 7.20
C GLY A 317 3.05 2.86 7.10
N GLY A 318 2.13 2.27 7.86
CA GLY A 318 2.13 0.85 8.20
C GLY A 318 1.47 -0.09 7.19
N LEU A 319 1.10 0.36 5.99
CA LEU A 319 0.43 -0.50 5.00
C LEU A 319 1.36 -1.62 4.52
N LEU A 320 0.93 -2.87 4.68
CA LEU A 320 1.52 -4.06 4.08
C LEU A 320 0.56 -4.63 3.02
N ALA A 321 0.99 -4.68 1.77
CA ALA A 321 0.14 -5.13 0.66
C ALA A 321 0.97 -5.73 -0.47
N ARG A 322 0.33 -6.48 -1.37
CA ARG A 322 1.00 -6.89 -2.62
C ARG A 322 1.20 -5.69 -3.53
N PRO A 323 2.32 -5.60 -4.28
CA PRO A 323 2.54 -4.52 -5.26
C PRO A 323 1.41 -4.36 -6.28
N ARG A 324 0.84 -5.48 -6.77
CA ARG A 324 -0.29 -5.45 -7.70
C ARG A 324 -1.55 -4.86 -7.07
N ASP A 325 -1.82 -5.10 -5.79
CA ASP A 325 -3.01 -4.56 -5.11
C ASP A 325 -2.89 -3.05 -4.87
N VAL A 326 -1.67 -2.56 -4.57
CA VAL A 326 -1.41 -1.11 -4.56
C VAL A 326 -1.53 -0.50 -5.96
N ALA A 327 -1.13 -1.23 -7.01
CA ALA A 327 -1.33 -0.78 -8.39
C ALA A 327 -2.82 -0.74 -8.79
N ARG A 328 -3.65 -1.68 -8.29
CA ARG A 328 -5.12 -1.63 -8.45
C ARG A 328 -5.70 -0.37 -7.82
N PHE A 329 -5.29 -0.03 -6.61
CA PHE A 329 -5.67 1.24 -5.99
C PHE A 329 -5.27 2.44 -6.87
N GLY A 330 -4.06 2.44 -7.42
CA GLY A 330 -3.60 3.47 -8.35
C GLY A 330 -4.48 3.63 -9.60
N LEU A 331 -5.06 2.55 -10.13
CA LEU A 331 -5.96 2.63 -11.29
C LEU A 331 -7.25 3.41 -11.01
N LEU A 332 -7.68 3.53 -9.75
CA LEU A 332 -8.86 4.33 -9.39
C LEU A 332 -8.73 5.80 -9.77
N PHE A 333 -7.50 6.32 -9.84
CA PHE A 333 -7.19 7.70 -10.21
C PHE A 333 -7.05 7.89 -11.73
N THR A 334 -7.34 6.86 -12.52
CA THR A 334 -7.14 6.87 -13.98
C THR A 334 -8.46 6.62 -14.71
N PRO A 335 -8.55 6.94 -16.01
CA PRO A 335 -9.68 6.51 -16.84
C PRO A 335 -9.88 4.99 -16.90
N SER A 336 -8.90 4.20 -16.45
CA SER A 336 -8.95 2.72 -16.45
C SER A 336 -9.51 2.13 -15.14
N TYR A 337 -10.09 2.94 -14.23
CA TYR A 337 -10.64 2.46 -12.95
C TYR A 337 -11.61 1.27 -13.10
N LYS A 338 -12.36 1.20 -14.21
CA LYS A 338 -13.28 0.10 -14.53
C LYS A 338 -12.62 -1.27 -14.65
N THR A 339 -11.29 -1.33 -14.77
CA THR A 339 -10.53 -2.57 -14.75
C THR A 339 -10.60 -3.26 -13.38
N VAL A 340 -10.71 -2.46 -12.31
CA VAL A 340 -10.59 -2.95 -10.92
C VAL A 340 -11.86 -2.74 -10.11
N SER A 341 -12.70 -1.77 -10.49
CA SER A 341 -13.94 -1.48 -9.76
C SER A 341 -15.12 -1.27 -10.71
N ASP A 342 -16.29 -1.73 -10.29
CA ASP A 342 -17.54 -1.51 -11.02
C ASP A 342 -18.11 -0.10 -10.74
N GLU A 343 -17.65 0.54 -9.67
CA GLU A 343 -18.03 1.90 -9.25
C GLU A 343 -16.90 2.90 -9.50
N LYS A 344 -17.25 4.17 -9.70
CA LYS A 344 -16.26 5.25 -9.74
C LYS A 344 -16.00 5.75 -8.32
N ILE A 345 -15.12 5.04 -7.61
CA ILE A 345 -14.79 5.31 -6.19
C ILE A 345 -14.17 6.71 -6.01
N ILE A 346 -13.21 7.06 -6.86
CA ILE A 346 -12.54 8.38 -6.84
C ILE A 346 -13.24 9.28 -7.84
N SER A 347 -13.87 10.35 -7.35
CA SER A 347 -14.65 11.28 -8.17
C SER A 347 -13.78 12.16 -9.05
N ASP A 348 -14.37 12.70 -10.13
CA ASP A 348 -13.69 13.70 -10.97
C ASP A 348 -13.36 14.98 -10.19
N ARG A 349 -14.18 15.34 -9.20
CA ARG A 349 -13.91 16.47 -8.30
C ARG A 349 -12.58 16.25 -7.59
N TYR A 350 -12.38 15.10 -6.97
CA TYR A 350 -11.15 14.81 -6.25
C TYR A 350 -9.94 14.70 -7.20
N ILE A 351 -10.09 14.07 -8.37
CA ILE A 351 -9.04 14.04 -9.41
C ILE A 351 -8.65 15.45 -9.85
N ASN A 352 -9.60 16.35 -10.03
CA ASN A 352 -9.31 17.74 -10.40
C ASN A 352 -8.63 18.50 -9.26
N LEU A 353 -9.05 18.26 -8.01
CA LEU A 353 -8.45 18.86 -6.82
C LEU A 353 -6.96 18.51 -6.71
N ILE A 354 -6.59 17.24 -6.76
CA ILE A 354 -5.18 16.82 -6.65
C ILE A 354 -4.32 17.27 -7.84
N LYS A 355 -4.94 17.52 -9.01
CA LYS A 355 -4.22 18.01 -10.20
C LYS A 355 -4.00 19.51 -10.22
N SER A 356 -4.89 20.29 -9.60
CA SER A 356 -4.96 21.74 -9.84
C SER A 356 -5.40 22.60 -8.66
N GLY A 357 -5.89 21.99 -7.58
CA GLY A 357 -6.43 22.69 -6.42
C GLY A 357 -5.50 22.78 -5.21
N GLY A 358 -4.28 22.23 -5.29
CA GLY A 358 -3.28 22.37 -4.24
C GLY A 358 -2.84 23.83 -4.07
N ASN A 359 -2.62 24.26 -2.81
CA ASN A 359 -2.13 25.60 -2.51
C ASN A 359 -0.63 25.72 -2.80
N GLU A 360 -0.27 26.23 -3.98
CA GLU A 360 1.13 26.35 -4.40
C GLU A 360 2.00 27.22 -3.47
N ARG A 361 1.38 28.14 -2.71
CA ARG A 361 2.10 29.06 -1.81
C ARG A 361 2.70 28.37 -0.60
N LEU A 362 2.16 27.21 -0.20
CA LEU A 362 2.66 26.44 0.94
C LEU A 362 4.14 26.03 0.76
N PHE A 363 4.60 25.94 -0.49
CA PHE A 363 5.97 25.54 -0.81
C PHE A 363 6.91 26.72 -1.06
N ASP A 364 6.44 27.97 -1.05
CA ASP A 364 7.29 29.13 -1.37
C ASP A 364 8.36 29.37 -0.30
N ARG A 365 8.01 29.21 0.98
CA ARG A 365 8.96 29.27 2.09
C ARG A 365 9.86 28.03 2.14
N TYR A 366 9.31 26.85 1.87
CA TYR A 366 10.09 25.62 1.76
C TYR A 366 11.21 25.73 0.72
N ARG A 367 10.89 26.30 -0.45
CA ARG A 367 11.85 26.56 -1.54
C ARG A 367 12.89 27.62 -1.16
N SER A 368 12.50 28.68 -0.45
CA SER A 368 13.41 29.78 -0.08
C SER A 368 14.43 29.40 1.01
N LEU A 369 14.11 28.43 1.87
CA LEU A 369 15.00 27.92 2.92
C LEU A 369 16.06 26.93 2.40
N GLY A 370 16.12 26.64 1.09
CA GLY A 370 17.12 25.74 0.52
C GLY A 370 17.03 24.30 1.05
N ARG A 371 15.92 23.92 1.69
CA ARG A 371 15.68 22.54 2.14
C ARG A 371 15.44 21.68 0.90
N SER A 372 16.50 21.05 0.41
CA SER A 372 16.46 20.11 -0.71
C SER A 372 15.89 18.76 -0.28
N GLY A 373 14.65 18.72 0.18
CA GLY A 373 13.86 17.49 0.09
C GLY A 373 13.39 17.35 -1.34
N THR A 374 14.08 16.50 -2.09
CA THR A 374 13.58 15.81 -3.30
C THR A 374 12.74 16.69 -4.22
N SER A 375 13.47 17.41 -5.07
CA SER A 375 13.00 18.25 -6.16
C SER A 375 11.81 17.66 -6.93
N CYS A 376 10.71 18.39 -7.00
CA CYS A 376 9.75 18.25 -8.09
C CYS A 376 10.42 18.86 -9.34
N GLN A 377 11.26 18.09 -10.05
CA GLN A 377 11.85 18.52 -11.32
C GLN A 377 10.83 18.30 -12.43
N SER A 378 10.31 19.40 -12.99
CA SER A 378 9.56 19.35 -14.23
C SER A 378 10.51 19.06 -15.39
N ARG A 379 10.47 17.84 -15.95
CA ARG A 379 10.81 17.61 -17.34
C ARG A 379 9.59 17.02 -18.04
N GLN A 380 9.17 17.67 -19.13
CA GLN A 380 8.14 17.20 -20.06
C GLN A 380 6.71 17.03 -19.50
N GLY A 381 6.16 18.07 -18.86
CA GLY A 381 4.70 18.23 -18.77
C GLY A 381 3.94 17.28 -17.81
N TYR A 382 4.64 16.44 -17.04
CA TYR A 382 4.04 15.65 -15.96
C TYR A 382 4.66 16.05 -14.63
N ARG A 383 3.86 16.62 -13.73
CA ARG A 383 4.21 16.81 -12.31
C ARG A 383 3.79 15.56 -11.55
N CYS A 384 4.71 14.63 -11.32
CA CYS A 384 4.58 13.64 -10.25
C CYS A 384 5.42 14.15 -9.08
N CYS A 385 4.80 14.84 -8.13
CA CYS A 385 5.45 15.06 -6.84
C CYS A 385 5.18 13.81 -5.99
N LEU A 386 6.25 13.09 -5.60
CA LEU A 386 6.18 11.94 -4.69
C LEU A 386 5.89 12.34 -3.23
N TYR A 387 5.75 13.64 -2.96
CA TYR A 387 5.26 14.18 -1.70
C TYR A 387 3.86 14.74 -1.92
N GLY A 388 2.88 14.05 -1.34
CA GLY A 388 1.51 14.53 -1.21
C GLY A 388 0.67 14.48 -2.49
N LEU A 389 0.11 13.32 -2.78
CA LEU A 389 -1.27 13.29 -3.28
C LEU A 389 -2.18 13.56 -2.06
N PHE A 390 -2.37 14.82 -1.72
CA PHE A 390 -3.30 15.31 -0.70
C PHE A 390 -4.27 16.34 -1.28
#